data_AF-A0A8S1HUF6-F1
#
_entry.id   AF-A0A8S1HUF6-F1
#
_cell.length_a   1.000
_cell.length_b   1.000
_cell.length_c   1.000
_cell.angle_alpha   90.00
_cell.angle_beta   90.00
_cell.angle_gamma   90.00
#
_symmetry.space_group_name_H-M   'P 1'
#
loop_
_entity.id
_entity.type
_entity.pdbx_description
1 polymer ?
#
loop_
_entity_poly.entity_id
_entity_poly.type
_entity_poly.pdbx_seq_one_letter_code
_entity_poly.pdbx_strand_id
1 'polypeptide(L)'
;MFTLRPITNPKMQQKLKLLESNEDLEKAQKLMEKNPENIQFYNSLKIELEKSFPYTKFKVYSHTAANNAVYFYGLKVNKITRNYILTTNVGNFVEEDFVNGFREFVAVEKLFQKEALLLIADIKFSNAAKKYVTEVFPCYEAKSYPCTMYYMDEEQTKKVLEMKIPDPPEGYYFDDVDPEKDAQIITETWRHSTKDEIHQTKEKLRRFPSGMIRHEKDGAVAFEMLDHWGMLNHQFVLPDHRRRGLGNLIELTICQKCLKQGIKVHKTVEEYNVEVLKRSDKSPIWTVLTSEGKPIIWDYLVFQVKTD
;
A
#
# COMPACT_ATOMS: atom_id res chain seq x y z
N MET A 1 -5.44 8.19 33.58
CA MET A 1 -6.79 8.18 32.97
C MET A 1 -7.06 9.60 32.48
N PHE A 2 -6.83 9.87 31.19
CA PHE A 2 -7.18 11.16 30.59
C PHE A 2 -8.58 11.03 29.99
N THR A 3 -9.55 11.69 30.60
CA THR A 3 -10.93 11.77 30.11
C THR A 3 -10.98 12.80 28.99
N LEU A 4 -11.12 12.32 27.75
CA LEU A 4 -11.48 13.14 26.60
C LEU A 4 -12.87 13.76 26.86
N ARG A 5 -12.95 15.08 26.98
CA ARG A 5 -14.24 15.77 27.06
C ARG A 5 -14.86 15.82 25.66
N PRO A 6 -16.15 15.47 25.49
CA PRO A 6 -16.82 15.63 24.21
C PRO A 6 -17.15 17.11 23.99
N ILE A 7 -16.70 17.68 22.88
CA ILE A 7 -17.22 18.95 22.36
C ILE A 7 -18.36 18.58 21.42
N THR A 8 -19.60 18.84 21.84
CA THR A 8 -20.80 18.67 21.02
C THR A 8 -21.04 19.93 20.20
N ASN A 9 -20.71 19.91 18.90
CA ASN A 9 -21.19 20.91 17.94
C ASN A 9 -22.22 20.24 17.00
N PRO A 10 -23.52 20.61 17.04
CA PRO A 10 -24.61 19.83 16.45
C PRO A 10 -24.95 20.20 15.00
N LYS A 11 -23.96 20.46 14.14
CA LYS A 11 -24.20 20.61 12.69
C LYS A 11 -23.86 19.31 11.96
N MET A 12 -24.86 18.43 11.82
CA MET A 12 -24.89 17.23 10.96
C MET A 12 -23.53 16.60 10.60
N GLN A 13 -22.70 16.27 11.59
CA GLN A 13 -21.61 15.32 11.41
C GLN A 13 -22.20 13.93 11.64
N GLN A 14 -22.25 13.09 10.60
CA GLN A 14 -22.61 11.69 10.80
C GLN A 14 -21.50 11.03 11.62
N LYS A 15 -21.87 10.34 12.71
CA LYS A 15 -20.93 9.55 13.51
C LYS A 15 -20.16 8.57 12.62
N LEU A 16 -18.91 8.27 12.99
CA LEU A 16 -18.12 7.24 12.35
C LEU A 16 -18.91 5.91 12.24
N LYS A 17 -19.05 5.39 11.02
CA LYS A 17 -19.77 4.14 10.73
C LYS A 17 -18.78 3.03 10.37
N LEU A 18 -18.81 1.91 11.09
CA LEU A 18 -18.12 0.68 10.70
C LEU A 18 -18.83 0.02 9.51
N LEU A 19 -18.07 -0.41 8.51
CA LEU A 19 -18.54 -1.18 7.37
C LEU A 19 -18.36 -2.67 7.68
N GLU A 20 -19.42 -3.31 8.19
CA GLU A 20 -19.35 -4.68 8.72
C GLU A 20 -19.68 -5.76 7.69
N SER A 21 -20.55 -5.44 6.73
CA SER A 21 -21.05 -6.41 5.75
C SER A 21 -20.22 -6.40 4.46
N ASN A 22 -20.19 -7.54 3.74
CA ASN A 22 -19.61 -7.58 2.40
C ASN A 22 -20.27 -6.56 1.46
N GLU A 23 -21.59 -6.35 1.58
CA GLU A 23 -22.31 -5.37 0.78
C GLU A 23 -21.83 -3.92 1.04
N ASP A 24 -21.57 -3.56 2.31
CA ASP A 24 -20.99 -2.26 2.64
C ASP A 24 -19.58 -2.09 2.05
N LEU A 25 -18.75 -3.14 2.15
CA LEU A 25 -17.39 -3.14 1.61
C LEU A 25 -17.36 -3.07 0.07
N GLU A 26 -18.26 -3.80 -0.61
CA GLU A 26 -18.44 -3.75 -2.07
C GLU A 26 -18.90 -2.36 -2.53
N LYS A 27 -19.84 -1.74 -1.81
CA LYS A 27 -20.25 -0.35 -2.08
C LYS A 27 -19.08 0.62 -1.93
N ALA A 28 -18.30 0.50 -0.86
CA ALA A 28 -17.10 1.32 -0.67
C ALA A 28 -16.06 1.09 -1.78
N GLN A 29 -15.83 -0.16 -2.16
CA GLN A 29 -14.91 -0.52 -3.23
C GLN A 29 -15.34 0.09 -4.57
N LYS A 30 -16.63 0.05 -4.89
CA LYS A 30 -17.17 0.64 -6.12
C LYS A 30 -16.99 2.16 -6.17
N LEU A 31 -17.11 2.86 -5.04
CA LEU A 31 -16.84 4.31 -4.96
C LEU A 31 -15.38 4.65 -5.27
N MET A 32 -14.46 3.74 -4.95
CA MET A 32 -13.02 3.91 -5.14
C MET A 32 -12.55 3.53 -6.54
N GLU A 33 -13.39 2.87 -7.33
CA GLU A 33 -12.99 2.21 -8.57
C GLU A 33 -12.40 3.18 -9.61
N LYS A 34 -12.97 4.36 -9.76
CA LYS A 34 -12.62 5.25 -10.87
C LYS A 34 -11.44 6.18 -10.60
N ASN A 35 -11.12 6.44 -9.33
CA ASN A 35 -10.09 7.40 -8.97
C ASN A 35 -8.78 6.67 -8.60
N PRO A 36 -7.68 6.86 -9.35
CA PRO A 36 -6.40 6.22 -9.05
C PRO A 36 -5.83 6.61 -7.67
N GLU A 37 -6.20 7.77 -7.09
CA GLU A 37 -5.85 8.11 -5.70
C GLU A 37 -6.35 7.07 -4.69
N ASN A 38 -7.41 6.33 -5.03
CA ASN A 38 -8.02 5.34 -4.14
C ASN A 38 -7.52 3.91 -4.38
N ILE A 39 -6.57 3.69 -5.28
CA ILE A 39 -6.19 2.35 -5.77
C ILE A 39 -5.73 1.40 -4.65
N GLN A 40 -4.97 1.89 -3.68
CA GLN A 40 -4.46 1.08 -2.57
C GLN A 40 -5.60 0.65 -1.62
N PHE A 41 -6.56 1.55 -1.39
CA PHE A 41 -7.74 1.24 -0.57
C PHE A 41 -8.68 0.27 -1.32
N TYR A 42 -8.89 0.49 -2.63
CA TYR A 42 -9.64 -0.42 -3.51
C TYR A 42 -9.09 -1.85 -3.48
N ASN A 43 -7.77 -2.01 -3.66
CA ASN A 43 -7.14 -3.32 -3.62
C ASN A 43 -7.18 -3.95 -2.23
N SER A 44 -7.08 -3.16 -1.16
CA SER A 44 -7.22 -3.67 0.20
C SER A 44 -8.63 -4.19 0.51
N LEU A 45 -9.67 -3.52 -0.01
CA LEU A 45 -11.05 -4.01 0.04
C LEU A 45 -11.21 -5.31 -0.75
N LYS A 46 -10.62 -5.40 -1.95
CA LYS A 46 -10.63 -6.63 -2.77
C LYS A 46 -10.07 -7.83 -2.00
N ILE A 47 -8.88 -7.66 -1.42
CA ILE A 47 -8.18 -8.71 -0.66
C ILE A 47 -9.02 -9.16 0.56
N GLU A 48 -9.69 -8.23 1.23
CA GLU A 48 -10.58 -8.54 2.35
C GLU A 48 -11.84 -9.30 1.90
N LEU A 49 -12.51 -8.82 0.84
CA LEU A 49 -13.73 -9.43 0.29
C LEU A 49 -13.47 -10.86 -0.21
N GLU A 50 -12.35 -11.07 -0.89
CA GLU A 50 -11.94 -12.38 -1.41
C GLU A 50 -11.29 -13.28 -0.35
N LYS A 51 -10.97 -12.72 0.83
CA LYS A 51 -10.23 -13.40 1.91
C LYS A 51 -8.89 -13.95 1.42
N SER A 52 -8.26 -13.26 0.48
CA SER A 52 -7.03 -13.70 -0.20
C SER A 52 -5.79 -13.68 0.70
N PHE A 53 -5.87 -13.08 1.91
CA PHE A 53 -4.78 -13.09 2.89
C PHE A 53 -5.27 -13.23 4.34
N PRO A 54 -5.24 -14.46 4.93
CA PRO A 54 -5.89 -14.75 6.22
C PRO A 54 -5.13 -14.23 7.46
N TYR A 55 -3.94 -13.65 7.25
CA TYR A 55 -3.10 -13.07 8.29
C TYR A 55 -3.38 -11.59 8.53
N THR A 56 -4.27 -11.00 7.74
CA THR A 56 -4.77 -9.65 8.01
C THR A 56 -6.28 -9.61 8.08
N LYS A 57 -6.80 -8.71 8.91
CA LYS A 57 -8.20 -8.29 8.88
C LYS A 57 -8.25 -6.79 8.57
N PHE A 58 -9.01 -6.41 7.56
CA PHE A 58 -9.22 -5.01 7.22
C PHE A 58 -10.56 -4.52 7.77
N LYS A 59 -10.50 -3.71 8.84
CA LYS A 59 -11.66 -3.03 9.42
C LYS A 59 -11.79 -1.66 8.78
N VAL A 60 -12.94 -1.37 8.18
CA VAL A 60 -13.15 -0.12 7.44
C VAL A 60 -14.24 0.70 8.09
N TYR A 61 -13.93 1.97 8.32
CA TYR A 61 -14.85 2.95 8.83
C TYR A 61 -15.07 4.04 7.79
N SER A 62 -16.25 4.65 7.82
CA SER A 62 -16.61 5.78 6.97
C SER A 62 -17.15 6.94 7.81
N HIS A 63 -16.86 8.16 7.38
CA HIS A 63 -17.39 9.39 7.95
C HIS A 63 -17.83 10.31 6.81
N THR A 64 -19.11 10.66 6.77
CA THR A 64 -19.65 11.62 5.80
C THR A 64 -19.65 13.01 6.42
N ALA A 65 -18.87 13.91 5.84
CA ALA A 65 -18.76 15.29 6.26
C ALA A 65 -19.91 16.17 5.73
N ALA A 66 -20.04 17.37 6.27
CA ALA A 66 -21.09 18.32 5.88
C ALA A 66 -20.97 18.79 4.42
N ASN A 67 -19.77 18.73 3.83
CA ASN A 67 -19.52 19.03 2.43
C ASN A 67 -19.82 17.85 1.49
N ASN A 68 -20.44 16.77 2.00
CA ASN A 68 -20.70 15.50 1.33
C ASN A 68 -19.45 14.68 0.94
N ALA A 69 -18.25 15.09 1.37
CA ALA A 69 -17.09 14.23 1.25
C ALA A 69 -17.22 13.04 2.19
N VAL A 70 -16.85 11.86 1.70
CA VAL A 70 -16.83 10.63 2.49
C VAL A 70 -15.39 10.25 2.75
N TYR A 71 -14.98 10.26 4.01
CA TYR A 71 -13.67 9.83 4.47
C TYR A 71 -13.71 8.37 4.87
N PHE A 72 -12.69 7.62 4.46
CA PHE A 72 -12.53 6.22 4.81
C PHE A 72 -11.29 6.03 5.68
N TYR A 73 -11.45 5.29 6.77
CA TYR A 73 -10.39 4.95 7.72
C TYR A 73 -10.32 3.43 7.82
N GLY A 74 -9.22 2.86 7.37
CA GLY A 74 -9.00 1.43 7.35
C GLY A 74 -7.94 1.05 8.38
N LEU A 75 -8.28 0.17 9.33
CA LEU A 75 -7.31 -0.51 10.18
C LEU A 75 -7.03 -1.90 9.62
N LYS A 76 -5.79 -2.14 9.22
CA LYS A 76 -5.32 -3.46 8.83
C LYS A 76 -4.62 -4.11 10.01
N VAL A 77 -5.35 -4.97 10.70
CA VAL A 77 -4.84 -5.74 11.83
C VAL A 77 -4.00 -6.89 11.28
N ASN A 78 -2.70 -6.87 11.53
CA ASN A 78 -1.76 -7.88 11.02
C ASN A 78 -1.35 -8.83 12.15
N LYS A 79 -1.42 -10.15 11.89
CA LYS A 79 -1.08 -11.18 12.88
C LYS A 79 0.41 -11.52 12.92
N ILE A 80 1.19 -11.07 11.93
CA ILE A 80 2.61 -11.42 11.78
C ILE A 80 3.48 -10.21 12.10
N THR A 81 3.17 -9.06 11.51
CA THR A 81 3.96 -7.83 11.65
C THR A 81 3.18 -6.77 12.44
N ARG A 82 3.34 -5.48 12.14
CA ARG A 82 2.64 -4.38 12.80
C ARG A 82 1.26 -4.11 12.19
N ASN A 83 0.41 -3.36 12.89
CA ASN A 83 -0.84 -2.86 12.31
C ASN A 83 -0.59 -1.67 11.37
N TYR A 84 -1.44 -1.54 10.37
CA TYR A 84 -1.36 -0.48 9.36
C TYR A 84 -2.66 0.31 9.31
N ILE A 85 -2.55 1.61 9.06
CA ILE A 85 -3.69 2.49 8.78
C ILE A 85 -3.64 2.86 7.30
N LEU A 86 -4.76 2.68 6.61
CA LEU A 86 -5.00 3.22 5.27
C LEU A 86 -6.09 4.28 5.39
N THR A 87 -5.95 5.40 4.72
CA THR A 87 -7.02 6.39 4.65
C THR A 87 -7.11 7.01 3.27
N THR A 88 -8.34 7.35 2.89
CA THR A 88 -8.62 8.08 1.67
C THR A 88 -9.97 8.79 1.77
N ASN A 89 -10.36 9.54 0.74
CA ASN A 89 -11.67 10.15 0.68
C ASN A 89 -12.28 10.09 -0.74
N VAL A 90 -13.60 10.27 -0.80
CA VAL A 90 -14.33 10.58 -2.03
C VAL A 90 -14.96 11.95 -1.85
N GLY A 91 -14.71 12.86 -2.79
CA GLY A 91 -15.12 14.26 -2.72
C GLY A 91 -13.96 15.20 -2.32
N ASN A 92 -14.29 16.41 -1.92
CA ASN A 92 -13.28 17.43 -1.61
C ASN A 92 -12.71 17.25 -0.20
N PHE A 93 -11.39 17.12 -0.11
CA PHE A 93 -10.69 17.01 1.17
C PHE A 93 -10.74 18.33 1.95
N VAL A 94 -11.06 18.24 3.23
CA VAL A 94 -11.06 19.30 4.23
C VAL A 94 -10.40 18.73 5.49
N GLU A 95 -9.29 19.35 5.92
CA GLU A 95 -8.46 18.85 7.05
C GLU A 95 -9.30 18.65 8.33
N GLU A 96 -10.16 19.61 8.67
CA GLU A 96 -10.96 19.57 9.90
C GLU A 96 -11.94 18.38 9.91
N ASP A 97 -12.61 18.12 8.78
CA ASP A 97 -13.53 16.99 8.64
C ASP A 97 -12.79 15.66 8.76
N PHE A 98 -11.63 15.54 8.10
CA PHE A 98 -10.78 14.37 8.23
C PHE A 98 -10.33 14.13 9.68
N VAL A 99 -9.86 15.18 10.37
CA VAL A 99 -9.36 15.06 11.76
C VAL A 99 -10.50 14.70 12.72
N ASN A 100 -11.71 15.21 12.50
CA ASN A 100 -12.87 14.85 13.32
C ASN A 100 -13.19 13.34 13.22
N GLY A 101 -13.27 12.80 12.00
CA GLY A 101 -13.46 11.35 11.82
C GLY A 101 -12.26 10.51 12.29
N PHE A 102 -11.02 11.01 12.09
CA PHE A 102 -9.81 10.33 12.53
C PHE A 102 -9.73 10.23 14.06
N ARG A 103 -10.12 11.28 14.78
CA ARG A 103 -10.21 11.30 16.24
C ARG A 103 -11.18 10.23 16.76
N GLU A 104 -12.37 10.13 16.16
CA GLU A 104 -13.33 9.09 16.52
C GLU A 104 -12.78 7.70 16.24
N PHE A 105 -12.14 7.50 15.07
CA PHE A 105 -11.54 6.24 14.68
C PHE A 105 -10.44 5.79 15.67
N VAL A 106 -9.55 6.71 16.04
CA VAL A 106 -8.50 6.48 17.05
C VAL A 106 -9.10 6.09 18.40
N ALA A 107 -10.18 6.75 18.82
CA ALA A 107 -10.85 6.43 20.07
C ALA A 107 -11.53 5.05 20.06
N VAL A 108 -12.25 4.71 18.98
CA VAL A 108 -12.96 3.43 18.84
C VAL A 108 -12.00 2.26 18.76
N GLU A 109 -10.95 2.36 17.95
CA GLU A 109 -9.94 1.31 17.79
C GLU A 109 -8.86 1.33 18.88
N LYS A 110 -8.91 2.31 19.79
CA LYS A 110 -7.93 2.49 20.87
C LYS A 110 -6.49 2.52 20.34
N LEU A 111 -6.27 3.27 19.26
CA LEU A 111 -4.96 3.38 18.63
C LEU A 111 -3.99 4.18 19.50
N PHE A 112 -2.69 4.06 19.21
CA PHE A 112 -1.60 4.75 19.91
C PHE A 112 -1.42 4.35 21.39
N GLN A 113 -1.58 3.06 21.70
CA GLN A 113 -1.36 2.47 23.03
C GLN A 113 0.06 1.93 23.24
N LYS A 114 1.07 2.73 22.88
CA LYS A 114 2.51 2.38 22.89
C LYS A 114 2.98 1.38 21.82
N GLU A 115 2.11 1.04 20.87
CA GLU A 115 2.49 0.27 19.69
C GLU A 115 2.91 1.19 18.54
N ALA A 116 3.85 0.74 17.71
CA ALA A 116 4.20 1.45 16.47
C ALA A 116 3.13 1.20 15.40
N LEU A 117 2.75 2.25 14.68
CA LEU A 117 1.73 2.19 13.62
C LEU A 117 2.28 2.80 12.34
N LEU A 118 1.96 2.20 11.20
CA LEU A 118 2.28 2.76 9.89
C LEU A 118 0.99 3.28 9.25
N LEU A 119 0.92 4.59 9.02
CA LEU A 119 -0.09 5.22 8.19
C LEU A 119 0.41 5.31 6.74
N ILE A 120 -0.40 4.86 5.80
CA ILE A 120 -0.10 4.95 4.36
C ILE A 120 -1.22 5.73 3.68
N ALA A 121 -0.90 6.91 3.16
CA ALA A 121 -1.86 7.81 2.53
C ALA A 121 -1.20 8.91 1.70
N ASP A 122 -1.99 9.63 0.90
CA ASP A 122 -1.61 10.96 0.37
C ASP A 122 -1.14 11.87 1.52
N ILE A 123 -0.06 12.62 1.28
CA ILE A 123 0.60 13.49 2.24
C ILE A 123 -0.33 14.49 2.94
N LYS A 124 -1.46 14.90 2.30
CA LYS A 124 -2.47 15.75 2.95
C LYS A 124 -3.07 15.09 4.19
N PHE A 125 -3.33 13.78 4.13
CA PHE A 125 -3.81 13.01 5.28
C PHE A 125 -2.70 12.78 6.30
N SER A 126 -1.50 12.43 5.85
CA SER A 126 -0.36 12.16 6.73
C SER A 126 0.03 13.39 7.54
N ASN A 127 0.01 14.59 6.94
CA ASN A 127 0.25 15.85 7.64
C ASN A 127 -0.81 16.14 8.70
N ALA A 128 -2.08 15.99 8.35
CA ALA A 128 -3.20 16.19 9.28
C ALA A 128 -3.16 15.20 10.45
N ALA A 129 -2.92 13.92 10.17
CA ALA A 129 -2.78 12.88 11.18
C ALA A 129 -1.54 13.11 12.07
N LYS A 130 -0.40 13.48 11.48
CA LYS A 130 0.82 13.81 12.22
C LYS A 130 0.58 14.92 13.23
N LYS A 131 -0.03 16.03 12.79
CA LYS A 131 -0.37 17.17 13.65
C LYS A 131 -1.25 16.73 14.82
N TYR A 132 -2.34 16.02 14.54
CA TYR A 132 -3.24 15.50 15.57
C TYR A 132 -2.53 14.55 16.55
N VAL A 133 -1.77 13.57 16.05
CA VAL A 133 -1.14 12.54 16.90
C VAL A 133 -0.05 13.13 17.78
N THR A 134 0.80 14.00 17.23
CA THR A 134 1.89 14.61 18.02
C THR A 134 1.39 15.58 19.09
N GLU A 135 0.22 16.19 18.88
CA GLU A 135 -0.46 17.04 19.88
C GLU A 135 -1.13 16.22 20.98
N VAL A 136 -1.86 15.17 20.62
CA VAL A 136 -2.66 14.36 21.57
C VAL A 136 -1.84 13.28 22.28
N PHE A 137 -0.82 12.74 21.61
CA PHE A 137 0.04 11.66 22.09
C PHE A 137 1.52 12.10 22.04
N PRO A 138 1.95 13.01 22.94
CA PRO A 138 3.28 13.63 22.86
C PRO A 138 4.47 12.65 23.07
N CYS A 139 4.20 11.43 23.54
CA CYS A 139 5.19 10.35 23.62
C CYS A 139 5.50 9.71 22.25
N TYR A 140 4.70 10.00 21.23
CA TYR A 140 4.96 9.54 19.87
C TYR A 140 5.77 10.57 19.07
N GLU A 141 6.60 10.04 18.18
CA GLU A 141 7.18 10.77 17.06
C GLU A 141 6.71 10.16 15.74
N ALA A 142 6.85 10.93 14.66
CA ALA A 142 6.41 10.53 13.34
C ALA A 142 7.55 10.65 12.34
N LYS A 143 7.91 9.53 11.70
CA LYS A 143 8.95 9.46 10.67
C LYS A 143 8.30 9.22 9.31
N SER A 144 8.52 10.15 8.39
CA SER A 144 7.96 10.13 7.03
C SER A 144 8.92 9.43 6.07
N TYR A 145 8.34 8.67 5.14
CA TYR A 145 9.02 8.06 4.00
C TYR A 145 8.19 8.41 2.76
N PRO A 146 8.43 9.58 2.16
CA PRO A 146 7.65 10.06 1.03
C PRO A 146 7.98 9.26 -0.23
N CYS A 147 6.94 8.96 -1.00
CA CYS A 147 7.03 8.21 -2.24
C CYS A 147 6.20 8.86 -3.35
N THR A 148 6.66 8.74 -4.59
CA THR A 148 5.82 8.96 -5.78
C THR A 148 5.05 7.67 -6.10
N MET A 149 3.75 7.79 -6.36
CA MET A 149 2.91 6.68 -6.79
C MET A 149 2.82 6.61 -8.32
N TYR A 150 2.98 5.39 -8.84
CA TYR A 150 2.77 5.05 -10.24
C TYR A 150 1.67 4.01 -10.36
N TYR A 151 0.81 4.13 -11.36
CA TYR A 151 -0.28 3.19 -11.64
C TYR A 151 -0.38 2.93 -13.14
N MET A 152 -1.15 1.90 -13.51
CA MET A 152 -1.52 1.65 -14.91
C MET A 152 -2.91 2.23 -15.17
N ASP A 153 -3.03 3.11 -16.16
CA ASP A 153 -4.34 3.53 -16.68
C ASP A 153 -4.99 2.40 -17.51
N GLU A 154 -6.19 2.66 -18.05
CA GLU A 154 -6.95 1.67 -18.82
C GLU A 154 -6.22 1.22 -20.10
N GLU A 155 -5.57 2.15 -20.82
CA GLU A 155 -4.85 1.84 -22.05
C GLU A 155 -3.58 1.02 -21.76
N GLN A 156 -2.82 1.43 -20.75
CA GLN A 156 -1.64 0.72 -20.28
C GLN A 156 -1.99 -0.68 -19.76
N THR A 157 -3.08 -0.79 -19.01
CA THR A 157 -3.62 -2.08 -18.52
C THR A 157 -3.90 -3.03 -19.67
N LYS A 158 -4.63 -2.57 -20.69
CA LYS A 158 -4.94 -3.38 -21.88
C LYS A 158 -3.66 -3.79 -22.61
N LYS A 159 -2.77 -2.83 -22.84
CA LYS A 159 -1.49 -3.06 -23.52
C LYS A 159 -0.65 -4.12 -22.79
N VAL A 160 -0.54 -4.05 -21.47
CA VAL A 160 0.21 -5.03 -20.67
C VAL A 160 -0.44 -6.40 -20.73
N LEU A 161 -1.78 -6.50 -20.68
CA LEU A 161 -2.49 -7.78 -20.79
C LEU A 161 -2.27 -8.49 -22.13
N GLU A 162 -2.20 -7.73 -23.22
CA GLU A 162 -2.04 -8.25 -24.59
C GLU A 162 -0.56 -8.46 -24.98
N MET A 163 0.37 -7.90 -24.21
CA MET A 163 1.81 -7.94 -24.51
C MET A 163 2.37 -9.36 -24.41
N LYS A 164 3.15 -9.77 -25.41
CA LYS A 164 4.07 -10.89 -25.26
C LYS A 164 5.34 -10.40 -24.56
N ILE A 165 5.59 -10.87 -23.34
CA ILE A 165 6.82 -10.55 -22.62
C ILE A 165 8.00 -11.26 -23.33
N PRO A 166 9.11 -10.57 -23.62
CA PRO A 166 10.30 -11.20 -24.20
C PRO A 166 10.89 -12.27 -23.28
N ASP A 167 11.49 -13.29 -23.87
CA ASP A 167 12.28 -14.26 -23.11
C ASP A 167 13.49 -13.56 -22.46
N PRO A 168 13.92 -14.01 -21.27
CA PRO A 168 15.10 -13.47 -20.63
C PRO A 168 16.37 -13.87 -21.42
N PRO A 169 17.51 -13.17 -21.20
CA PRO A 169 18.77 -13.49 -21.89
C PRO A 169 19.24 -14.93 -21.66
N GLU A 170 20.15 -15.43 -22.51
CA GLU A 170 20.76 -16.75 -22.35
C GLU A 170 21.31 -16.97 -20.93
N GLY A 171 21.06 -18.17 -20.38
CA GLY A 171 21.40 -18.55 -19.00
C GLY A 171 20.38 -18.11 -17.94
N TYR A 172 19.34 -17.37 -18.33
CA TYR A 172 18.24 -16.95 -17.46
C TYR A 172 16.93 -17.57 -17.92
N TYR A 173 16.01 -17.78 -16.98
CA TYR A 173 14.67 -18.28 -17.30
C TYR A 173 13.64 -17.74 -16.31
N PHE A 174 12.41 -17.55 -16.79
CA PHE A 174 11.27 -17.29 -15.91
C PHE A 174 10.95 -18.55 -15.12
N ASP A 175 10.60 -18.37 -13.85
CA ASP A 175 10.15 -19.46 -13.00
C ASP A 175 9.02 -18.99 -12.08
N ASP A 176 8.41 -19.92 -11.37
CA ASP A 176 7.56 -19.61 -10.24
C ASP A 176 8.36 -19.58 -8.93
N VAL A 177 7.85 -18.82 -7.98
CA VAL A 177 8.44 -18.74 -6.64
C VAL A 177 8.17 -20.03 -5.88
N ASP A 178 9.17 -20.49 -5.14
CA ASP A 178 9.06 -21.52 -4.11
C ASP A 178 9.17 -20.82 -2.75
N PRO A 179 8.05 -20.63 -2.02
CA PRO A 179 8.05 -19.89 -0.76
C PRO A 179 9.01 -20.46 0.30
N GLU A 180 9.29 -21.77 0.28
CA GLU A 180 10.21 -22.34 1.26
C GLU A 180 11.67 -22.05 0.95
N LYS A 181 12.02 -21.93 -0.34
CA LYS A 181 13.40 -21.68 -0.79
C LYS A 181 13.70 -20.20 -0.97
N ASP A 182 12.76 -19.45 -1.53
CA ASP A 182 13.00 -18.09 -2.02
C ASP A 182 12.68 -17.01 -0.99
N ALA A 183 11.83 -17.29 0.02
CA ALA A 183 11.43 -16.26 0.98
C ALA A 183 12.61 -15.68 1.77
N GLN A 184 13.66 -16.47 2.03
CA GLN A 184 14.85 -16.01 2.75
C GLN A 184 15.59 -14.93 1.95
N ILE A 185 16.02 -15.23 0.72
CA ILE A 185 16.77 -14.27 -0.11
C ILE A 185 15.94 -13.02 -0.43
N ILE A 186 14.63 -13.19 -0.63
CA ILE A 186 13.70 -12.08 -0.84
C ILE A 186 13.65 -11.19 0.41
N THR A 187 13.52 -11.78 1.60
CA THR A 187 13.44 -11.01 2.85
C THR A 187 14.77 -10.32 3.18
N GLU A 188 15.89 -11.02 3.07
CA GLU A 188 17.22 -10.51 3.43
C GLU A 188 17.71 -9.38 2.52
N THR A 189 17.23 -9.32 1.28
CA THR A 189 17.53 -8.21 0.34
C THR A 189 16.64 -6.99 0.55
N TRP A 190 15.59 -7.09 1.37
CA TRP A 190 14.68 -5.98 1.64
C TRP A 190 15.19 -5.13 2.79
N ARG A 191 15.62 -3.90 2.49
CA ARG A 191 16.18 -2.93 3.45
C ARG A 191 15.32 -2.61 4.66
N HIS A 192 14.01 -2.81 4.56
CA HIS A 192 13.03 -2.49 5.61
C HIS A 192 12.49 -3.74 6.30
N SER A 193 12.98 -4.93 5.93
CA SER A 193 12.58 -6.18 6.58
C SER A 193 13.02 -6.21 8.03
N THR A 194 12.25 -6.92 8.86
CA THR A 194 12.69 -7.33 10.19
C THR A 194 12.78 -8.86 10.25
N LYS A 195 13.25 -9.40 11.38
CA LYS A 195 13.38 -10.86 11.53
C LYS A 195 12.02 -11.59 11.42
N ASP A 196 10.93 -10.91 11.78
CA ASP A 196 9.58 -11.49 11.76
C ASP A 196 8.96 -11.50 10.35
N GLU A 197 9.55 -10.79 9.39
CA GLU A 197 8.99 -10.59 8.05
C GLU A 197 9.11 -11.83 7.18
N ILE A 198 10.04 -12.76 7.47
CA ILE A 198 10.20 -13.97 6.65
C ILE A 198 8.91 -14.79 6.60
N HIS A 199 8.18 -14.89 7.71
CA HIS A 199 6.90 -15.58 7.73
C HIS A 199 5.89 -14.88 6.83
N GLN A 200 5.79 -13.55 6.91
CA GLN A 200 4.88 -12.78 6.06
C GLN A 200 5.27 -12.88 4.58
N THR A 201 6.56 -12.84 4.24
CA THR A 201 7.06 -13.06 2.88
C THR A 201 6.61 -14.42 2.36
N LYS A 202 6.76 -15.51 3.14
CA LYS A 202 6.26 -16.84 2.75
C LYS A 202 4.76 -16.81 2.46
N GLU A 203 3.96 -16.21 3.35
CA GLU A 203 2.51 -16.16 3.15
C GLU A 203 2.10 -15.31 1.95
N LYS A 204 2.83 -14.22 1.64
CA LYS A 204 2.61 -13.38 0.44
C LYS A 204 2.91 -14.18 -0.83
N LEU A 205 4.07 -14.85 -0.90
CA LEU A 205 4.47 -15.66 -2.04
C LEU A 205 3.53 -16.83 -2.33
N ARG A 206 2.91 -17.42 -1.28
CA ARG A 206 1.92 -18.50 -1.45
C ARG A 206 0.58 -18.04 -2.04
N ARG A 207 0.20 -16.78 -1.88
CA ARG A 207 -1.18 -16.31 -2.13
C ARG A 207 -1.30 -15.26 -3.20
N PHE A 208 -0.23 -14.51 -3.44
CA PHE A 208 -0.26 -13.40 -4.38
C PHE A 208 0.66 -13.63 -5.57
N PRO A 209 0.37 -12.96 -6.69
CA PRO A 209 1.29 -12.85 -7.80
C PRO A 209 2.70 -12.46 -7.36
N SER A 210 3.68 -13.07 -8.01
CA SER A 210 5.10 -12.77 -7.90
C SER A 210 5.79 -12.98 -9.23
N GLY A 211 6.86 -12.22 -9.45
CA GLY A 211 7.79 -12.39 -10.55
C GLY A 211 9.06 -13.07 -10.05
N MET A 212 9.59 -14.02 -10.81
CA MET A 212 10.86 -14.68 -10.54
C MET A 212 11.59 -14.93 -11.85
N ILE A 213 12.88 -14.59 -11.86
CA ILE A 213 13.84 -15.04 -12.85
C ILE A 213 14.98 -15.72 -12.11
N ARG A 214 15.35 -16.89 -12.60
CA ARG A 214 16.50 -17.65 -12.14
C ARG A 214 17.63 -17.59 -13.16
N HIS A 215 18.85 -17.77 -12.67
CA HIS A 215 20.05 -18.03 -13.47
C HIS A 215 20.46 -19.50 -13.26
N GLU A 216 20.89 -20.18 -14.33
CA GLU A 216 21.22 -21.61 -14.32
C GLU A 216 22.22 -22.01 -13.22
N LYS A 217 23.14 -21.11 -12.85
CA LYS A 217 24.19 -21.39 -11.86
C LYS A 217 23.85 -20.89 -10.46
N ASP A 218 23.13 -19.78 -10.36
CA ASP A 218 22.99 -19.02 -9.12
C ASP A 218 21.59 -19.10 -8.51
N GLY A 219 20.63 -19.74 -9.20
CA GLY A 219 19.26 -19.87 -8.72
C GLY A 219 18.50 -18.54 -8.81
N ALA A 220 17.80 -18.13 -7.76
CA ALA A 220 16.98 -16.92 -7.74
C ALA A 220 17.83 -15.64 -7.82
N VAL A 221 17.66 -14.85 -8.89
CA VAL A 221 18.50 -13.65 -9.13
C VAL A 221 17.70 -12.36 -9.32
N ALA A 222 16.43 -12.44 -9.71
CA ALA A 222 15.54 -11.29 -9.81
C ALA A 222 14.11 -11.66 -9.42
N PHE A 223 13.48 -10.82 -8.61
CA PHE A 223 12.16 -11.09 -8.06
C PHE A 223 11.40 -9.81 -7.73
N GLU A 224 10.07 -9.94 -7.66
CA GLU A 224 9.15 -8.92 -7.17
C GLU A 224 7.91 -9.62 -6.61
N MET A 225 7.31 -9.04 -5.58
CA MET A 225 6.13 -9.61 -4.92
C MET A 225 5.02 -8.58 -4.80
N LEU A 226 3.80 -9.04 -4.59
CA LEU A 226 2.70 -8.17 -4.20
C LEU A 226 2.59 -8.11 -2.68
N ASP A 227 2.37 -6.92 -2.13
CA ASP A 227 2.06 -6.77 -0.71
C ASP A 227 0.59 -7.11 -0.40
N HIS A 228 0.29 -7.38 0.86
CA HIS A 228 -1.05 -7.74 1.33
C HIS A 228 -2.05 -6.57 1.30
N TRP A 229 -1.64 -5.37 0.89
CA TRP A 229 -2.51 -4.24 0.51
C TRP A 229 -2.56 -3.99 -1.01
N GLY A 230 -2.09 -4.96 -1.81
CA GLY A 230 -2.27 -5.01 -3.25
C GLY A 230 -1.41 -4.01 -4.03
N MET A 231 -0.21 -3.75 -3.54
CA MET A 231 0.80 -2.91 -4.21
C MET A 231 1.98 -3.77 -4.63
N LEU A 232 2.58 -3.51 -5.79
CA LEU A 232 3.85 -4.12 -6.14
C LEU A 232 4.92 -3.72 -5.13
N ASN A 233 5.70 -4.69 -4.67
CA ASN A 233 6.63 -4.52 -3.59
C ASN A 233 7.93 -5.29 -3.85
N HIS A 234 9.03 -4.69 -3.42
CA HIS A 234 10.35 -5.31 -3.40
C HIS A 234 10.82 -5.86 -4.75
N GLN A 235 10.74 -5.02 -5.78
CA GLN A 235 11.42 -5.28 -7.05
C GLN A 235 12.93 -5.30 -6.83
N PHE A 236 13.58 -6.44 -7.03
CA PHE A 236 15.01 -6.58 -6.79
C PHE A 236 15.69 -7.44 -7.85
N VAL A 237 16.94 -7.06 -8.16
CA VAL A 237 17.87 -7.83 -8.98
C VAL A 237 19.19 -7.87 -8.23
N LEU A 238 19.73 -9.08 -8.01
CA LEU A 238 21.03 -9.27 -7.38
C LEU A 238 22.10 -8.46 -8.13
N PRO A 239 23.04 -7.78 -7.42
CA PRO A 239 23.99 -6.85 -8.03
C PRO A 239 24.71 -7.35 -9.29
N ASP A 240 25.18 -8.59 -9.27
CA ASP A 240 25.96 -9.19 -10.37
C ASP A 240 25.12 -9.53 -11.63
N HIS A 241 23.80 -9.51 -11.48
CA HIS A 241 22.83 -9.78 -12.55
C HIS A 241 22.13 -8.51 -13.06
N ARG A 242 22.51 -7.31 -12.57
CA ARG A 242 21.93 -6.02 -13.00
C ARG A 242 22.36 -5.62 -14.41
N ARG A 243 21.64 -4.63 -14.96
CA ARG A 243 21.84 -4.06 -16.32
C ARG A 243 21.65 -5.05 -17.47
N ARG A 244 20.86 -6.11 -17.24
CA ARG A 244 20.48 -7.13 -18.23
C ARG A 244 19.00 -7.12 -18.60
N GLY A 245 18.27 -6.07 -18.23
CA GLY A 245 16.82 -5.95 -18.47
C GLY A 245 15.93 -6.76 -17.52
N LEU A 246 16.48 -7.62 -16.66
CA LEU A 246 15.72 -8.53 -15.79
C LEU A 246 14.66 -7.85 -14.93
N GLY A 247 14.97 -6.67 -14.38
CA GLY A 247 14.02 -5.90 -13.58
C GLY A 247 12.76 -5.51 -14.34
N ASN A 248 12.87 -5.12 -15.61
CA ASN A 248 11.71 -4.79 -16.42
C ASN A 248 10.90 -6.05 -16.78
N LEU A 249 11.59 -7.17 -17.02
CA LEU A 249 10.94 -8.44 -17.34
C LEU A 249 10.10 -8.94 -16.16
N ILE A 250 10.65 -8.95 -14.94
CA ILE A 250 9.88 -9.38 -13.76
C ILE A 250 8.74 -8.42 -13.42
N GLU A 251 8.92 -7.10 -13.63
CA GLU A 251 7.87 -6.09 -13.42
C GLU A 251 6.69 -6.34 -14.37
N LEU A 252 6.95 -6.53 -15.67
CA LEU A 252 5.91 -6.88 -16.64
C LEU A 252 5.20 -8.20 -16.29
N THR A 253 5.96 -9.21 -15.87
CA THR A 253 5.42 -10.53 -15.53
C THR A 253 4.46 -10.45 -14.34
N ILE A 254 4.86 -9.80 -13.24
CA ILE A 254 3.98 -9.65 -12.07
C ILE A 254 2.77 -8.77 -12.40
N CYS A 255 2.94 -7.69 -13.19
CA CYS A 255 1.84 -6.84 -13.63
C CYS A 255 0.78 -7.66 -14.38
N GLN A 256 1.19 -8.50 -15.35
CA GLN A 256 0.26 -9.38 -16.06
C GLN A 256 -0.46 -10.36 -15.13
N LYS A 257 0.27 -10.98 -14.18
CA LYS A 257 -0.34 -11.89 -13.20
C LYS A 257 -1.38 -11.17 -12.32
N CYS A 258 -1.08 -9.95 -11.87
CA CYS A 258 -2.01 -9.11 -11.09
C CYS A 258 -3.27 -8.72 -11.89
N LEU A 259 -3.10 -8.24 -13.12
CA LEU A 259 -4.22 -7.81 -13.96
C LEU A 259 -5.16 -8.97 -14.29
N LYS A 260 -4.62 -10.18 -14.54
CA LYS A 260 -5.42 -11.40 -14.74
C LYS A 260 -6.25 -11.81 -13.52
N GLN A 261 -5.87 -11.36 -12.32
CA GLN A 261 -6.61 -11.57 -11.07
C GLN A 261 -7.52 -10.37 -10.71
N GLY A 262 -7.62 -9.37 -11.59
CA GLY A 262 -8.40 -8.16 -11.34
C GLY A 262 -7.83 -7.26 -10.25
N ILE A 263 -6.52 -7.34 -9.98
CA ILE A 263 -5.81 -6.43 -9.07
C ILE A 263 -5.39 -5.21 -9.88
N LYS A 264 -5.70 -4.00 -9.39
CA LYS A 264 -5.25 -2.77 -10.04
C LYS A 264 -3.78 -2.52 -9.75
N VAL A 265 -2.97 -2.51 -10.80
CA VAL A 265 -1.52 -2.45 -10.66
C VAL A 265 -1.06 -1.05 -10.30
N HIS A 266 -0.32 -0.95 -9.20
CA HIS A 266 0.37 0.27 -8.78
C HIS A 266 1.63 -0.08 -7.97
N LYS A 267 2.54 0.89 -7.90
CA LYS A 267 3.74 0.85 -7.08
C LYS A 267 4.02 2.23 -6.49
N THR A 268 4.80 2.26 -5.43
CA THR A 268 5.36 3.50 -4.87
C THR A 268 6.88 3.44 -4.93
N VAL A 269 7.50 4.57 -5.22
CA VAL A 269 8.96 4.70 -5.27
C VAL A 269 9.34 5.80 -4.31
N GLU A 270 10.20 5.48 -3.34
CA GLU A 270 10.70 6.45 -2.36
C GLU A 270 11.39 7.63 -3.06
N GLU A 271 11.12 8.86 -2.62
CA GLU A 271 11.56 10.09 -3.31
C GLU A 271 13.09 10.21 -3.42
N TYR A 272 13.83 9.54 -2.55
CA TYR A 272 15.29 9.51 -2.59
C TYR A 272 15.85 8.45 -3.55
N ASN A 273 15.02 7.59 -4.15
CA ASN A 273 15.44 6.60 -5.13
C ASN A 273 15.38 7.17 -6.56
N VAL A 274 16.22 8.18 -6.78
CA VAL A 274 16.23 9.01 -7.99
C VAL A 274 16.35 8.20 -9.29
N GLU A 275 17.11 7.10 -9.25
CA GLU A 275 17.31 6.26 -10.44
C GLU A 275 16.07 5.41 -10.78
N VAL A 276 15.32 4.95 -9.79
CA VAL A 276 14.06 4.23 -10.03
C VAL A 276 12.95 5.19 -10.45
N LEU A 277 12.92 6.42 -9.91
CA LEU A 277 12.00 7.48 -10.37
C LEU A 277 12.22 7.79 -11.85
N LYS A 278 13.46 8.15 -12.24
CA LYS A 278 13.82 8.44 -13.64
C LYS A 278 13.44 7.31 -14.60
N ARG A 279 13.58 6.05 -14.17
CA ARG A 279 13.21 4.88 -14.98
C ARG A 279 11.70 4.72 -15.08
N SER A 280 10.99 4.95 -13.97
CA SER A 280 9.53 4.84 -13.93
C SER A 280 8.86 5.94 -14.75
N ASP A 281 9.37 7.17 -14.69
CA ASP A 281 8.89 8.31 -15.49
C ASP A 281 9.05 8.10 -17.01
N LYS A 282 10.08 7.36 -17.42
CA LYS A 282 10.34 7.02 -18.82
C LYS A 282 9.61 5.76 -19.28
N SER A 283 8.96 5.05 -18.37
CA SER A 283 8.35 3.76 -18.66
C SER A 283 7.02 3.94 -19.40
N PRO A 284 6.79 3.23 -20.51
CA PRO A 284 5.55 3.35 -21.28
C PRO A 284 4.37 2.60 -20.65
N ILE A 285 4.54 1.99 -19.48
CA ILE A 285 3.49 1.26 -18.75
C ILE A 285 3.11 1.93 -17.44
N TRP A 286 3.75 3.05 -17.07
CA TRP A 286 3.51 3.72 -15.80
C TRP A 286 2.99 5.13 -16.03
N THR A 287 1.90 5.46 -15.35
CA THR A 287 1.40 6.83 -15.21
C THR A 287 1.68 7.30 -13.80
N VAL A 288 2.29 8.48 -13.67
CA VAL A 288 2.51 9.13 -12.37
C VAL A 288 1.17 9.63 -11.85
N LEU A 289 0.86 9.37 -10.59
CA LEU A 289 -0.31 9.95 -9.94
C LEU A 289 -0.07 11.45 -9.70
N THR A 290 -0.86 12.31 -10.34
CA THR A 290 -0.71 13.77 -10.26
C THR A 290 -2.00 14.47 -9.85
N SER A 291 -1.87 15.59 -9.15
CA SER A 291 -2.91 16.60 -8.96
C SER A 291 -2.41 17.94 -9.46
N GLU A 292 -3.21 18.65 -10.27
CA GLU A 292 -2.84 19.93 -10.89
C GLU A 292 -1.49 19.89 -11.64
N GLY A 293 -1.20 18.76 -12.28
CA GLY A 293 0.05 18.54 -13.04
C GLY A 293 1.30 18.29 -12.19
N LYS A 294 1.16 18.13 -10.85
CA LYS A 294 2.26 17.80 -9.95
C LYS A 294 2.09 16.41 -9.33
N PRO A 295 3.15 15.63 -9.16
CA PRO A 295 3.07 14.34 -8.46
C PRO A 295 2.44 14.49 -7.07
N ILE A 296 1.47 13.63 -6.76
CA ILE A 296 0.96 13.49 -5.40
C ILE A 296 1.98 12.68 -4.61
N ILE A 297 2.42 13.22 -3.48
CA ILE A 297 3.30 12.50 -2.57
C ILE A 297 2.46 11.55 -1.72
N TRP A 298 2.79 10.27 -1.81
CA TRP A 298 2.23 9.22 -0.99
C TRP A 298 3.19 8.93 0.16
N ASP A 299 2.77 9.16 1.41
CA ASP A 299 3.63 9.09 2.57
C ASP A 299 3.39 7.80 3.37
N TYR A 300 4.48 7.11 3.68
CA TYR A 300 4.52 6.00 4.61
C TYR A 300 4.96 6.55 5.96
N LEU A 301 4.00 7.05 6.73
CA LEU A 301 4.25 7.73 8.00
C LEU A 301 4.27 6.73 9.16
N VAL A 302 5.45 6.49 9.73
CA VAL A 302 5.62 5.62 10.91
C VAL A 302 5.48 6.45 12.18
N PHE A 303 4.47 6.13 12.98
CA PHE A 303 4.33 6.58 14.35
C PHE A 303 5.00 5.58 15.28
N GLN A 304 5.93 6.05 16.11
CA GLN A 304 6.60 5.21 17.11
C GLN A 304 6.79 5.98 18.43
N VAL A 305 6.89 5.24 19.54
CA VAL A 305 7.18 5.84 20.84
C VAL A 305 8.62 6.34 20.83
N LYS A 306 8.83 7.57 21.32
CA LYS A 306 10.17 8.14 21.47
C LYS A 306 11.02 7.24 22.36
N THR A 307 12.20 6.90 21.88
CA THR A 307 13.24 6.28 22.70
C THR A 307 14.06 7.38 23.34
N ASP A 308 14.21 7.34 24.66
CA ASP A 308 15.09 8.24 25.42
C ASP A 308 16.56 8.13 24.99
#